data_AF-A0A7X6AQ95-F1
#
_entry.id   AF-A0A7X6AQ95-F1
#
_cell.length_a   1.000
_cell.length_b   1.000
_cell.length_c   1.000
_cell.angle_alpha   90.00
_cell.angle_beta   90.00
_cell.angle_gamma   90.00
#
_symmetry.space_group_name_H-M   'P 1'
#
loop_
_entity.id
_entity.type
_entity.pdbx_description
1 polymer ?
#
loop_
_entity_poly.entity_id
_entity_poly.type
_entity_poly.pdbx_seq_one_letter_code
_entity_poly.pdbx_strand_id
1 'polypeptide(L)'
;MTATGGMGRSLDDFRAKVVEAWSLQPVLVPFYAIFLSFIVGGILITIIGVNPFEAYWALVRGMVGDSDRLASSIARSVPFVGSALALAFAFRAGLFNIGAEGQLLVGGITAAWAGTWSWMLDLPGVLTIPIILFAGAFGGFVWG
;
A
#
# COMPACT_ATOMS: atom_id res chain seq x y z
N MET A 1 46.94 28.76 0.94
CA MET A 1 46.81 27.65 1.91
C MET A 1 45.82 28.07 2.98
N THR A 2 44.56 27.65 2.89
CA THR A 2 43.55 27.88 3.94
C THR A 2 42.84 26.57 4.24
N ALA A 3 43.36 25.87 5.25
CA ALA A 3 42.86 24.58 5.75
C ALA A 3 41.70 24.73 6.75
N THR A 4 40.78 25.67 6.49
CA THR A 4 39.63 25.96 7.39
C THR A 4 38.28 25.52 6.81
N GLY A 5 38.22 25.10 5.54
CA GLY A 5 36.96 24.75 4.85
C GLY A 5 36.41 23.34 5.10
N GLY A 6 37.19 22.42 5.69
CA GLY A 6 36.79 21.01 5.85
C GLY A 6 35.99 20.71 7.12
N MET A 7 36.28 21.41 8.23
CA MET A 7 35.71 21.09 9.54
C MET A 7 34.29 21.67 9.74
N GLY A 8 33.99 22.83 9.14
CA GLY A 8 32.64 23.42 9.15
C GLY A 8 31.60 22.57 8.42
N ARG A 9 31.96 22.01 7.25
CA ARG A 9 31.05 21.16 6.45
C ARG A 9 30.63 19.89 7.20
N SER A 10 31.52 19.30 8.00
CA SER A 10 31.22 18.10 8.79
C SER A 10 30.19 18.33 9.89
N LEU A 11 30.20 19.50 10.54
CA LEU A 11 29.27 19.81 11.62
C LEU A 11 27.90 20.19 11.06
N ASP A 12 27.86 20.90 9.93
CA ASP A 12 26.62 21.23 9.24
C ASP A 12 25.94 19.98 8.65
N ASP A 13 26.71 19.05 8.06
CA ASP A 13 26.21 17.76 7.58
C ASP A 13 25.68 16.88 8.72
N PHE A 14 26.38 16.87 9.87
CA PHE A 14 25.93 16.14 11.06
C PHE A 14 24.65 16.75 11.64
N ARG A 15 24.58 18.08 11.75
CA ARG A 15 23.38 18.81 12.19
C ARG A 15 22.21 18.56 11.25
N ALA A 16 22.42 18.60 9.94
CA ALA A 16 21.39 18.32 8.95
C ALA A 16 20.83 16.90 9.12
N LYS A 17 21.71 15.89 9.26
CA LYS A 17 21.30 14.50 9.53
C LYS A 17 20.55 14.33 10.85
N VAL A 18 20.96 15.04 11.90
CA VAL A 18 20.26 15.03 13.19
C VAL A 18 18.88 15.68 13.04
N VAL A 19 18.79 16.85 12.41
CA VAL A 19 17.50 17.53 12.17
C VAL A 19 16.57 16.68 11.29
N GLU A 20 17.10 16.03 10.26
CA GLU A 20 16.37 15.10 9.41
C GLU A 20 15.87 13.86 10.19
N ALA A 21 16.72 13.28 11.04
CA ALA A 21 16.35 12.14 11.89
C ALA A 21 15.23 12.47 12.90
N TRP A 22 15.11 13.73 13.31
CA TRP A 22 14.03 14.23 14.18
C TRP A 22 12.87 14.89 13.41
N SER A 23 12.89 14.87 12.08
CA SER A 23 11.83 15.45 11.28
C SER A 23 10.56 14.60 11.38
N LEU A 24 9.49 15.19 11.93
CA LEU A 24 8.16 14.56 11.97
C LEU A 24 7.43 14.64 10.62
N GLN A 25 7.98 15.37 9.65
CA GLN A 25 7.35 15.60 8.34
C GLN A 25 6.96 14.31 7.59
N PRO A 26 7.79 13.24 7.54
CA PRO A 26 7.44 12.01 6.83
C PRO A 26 6.21 11.31 7.41
N VAL A 27 5.93 11.52 8.70
CA VAL A 27 4.75 10.99 9.39
C VAL A 27 3.58 11.93 9.21
N LEU A 28 3.77 13.23 9.44
CA LEU A 28 2.70 14.23 9.39
C LEU A 28 2.05 14.33 8.01
N VAL A 29 2.82 14.20 6.92
CA VAL A 29 2.30 14.33 5.54
C VAL A 29 1.19 13.31 5.24
N PRO A 30 1.37 11.98 5.43
CA PRO A 30 0.28 11.00 5.32
C PRO A 30 -0.93 11.30 6.21
N PHE A 31 -0.71 11.73 7.46
CA PHE A 31 -1.81 12.06 8.37
C PHE A 31 -2.65 13.23 7.86
N TYR A 32 -2.01 14.31 7.38
CA TYR A 32 -2.72 15.43 6.76
C TYR A 32 -3.46 15.02 5.49
N ALA A 33 -2.84 14.17 4.66
CA ALA A 33 -3.49 13.65 3.45
C ALA A 33 -4.76 12.84 3.78
N ILE A 34 -4.70 11.96 4.78
CA ILE A 34 -5.85 11.21 5.28
C ILE A 34 -6.92 12.14 5.84
N PHE A 35 -6.54 13.12 6.64
CA PHE A 35 -7.49 14.07 7.22
C PHE A 35 -8.22 14.90 6.14
N LEU A 36 -7.48 15.41 5.16
CA LEU A 36 -8.05 16.15 4.03
C LEU A 36 -8.95 15.27 3.16
N SER A 37 -8.62 13.98 2.98
CA SER A 37 -9.48 13.07 2.21
C SER A 37 -10.84 12.85 2.89
N PHE A 38 -10.89 12.78 4.22
CA PHE A 38 -12.16 12.78 4.97
C PHE A 38 -12.93 14.10 4.85
N ILE A 39 -12.25 15.25 4.79
CA ILE A 39 -12.97 16.52 4.57
C ILE A 39 -13.60 16.54 3.17
N VAL A 40 -12.81 16.23 2.14
CA VAL A 40 -13.28 16.23 0.75
C VAL A 40 -14.39 15.20 0.55
N GLY A 41 -14.20 13.98 1.07
CA GLY A 41 -15.24 12.94 1.03
C GLY A 41 -16.52 13.38 1.73
N GLY A 42 -16.43 14.08 2.87
CA GLY A 42 -17.59 14.53 3.63
C GLY A 42 -18.36 15.62 2.89
N ILE A 43 -17.65 16.51 2.20
CA ILE A 43 -18.26 17.50 1.30
C ILE A 43 -19.05 16.79 0.19
N LEU A 44 -18.45 15.78 -0.46
CA LEU A 44 -19.13 15.01 -1.51
C LEU A 44 -20.37 14.28 -0.99
N ILE A 45 -20.29 13.66 0.19
CA ILE A 45 -21.43 12.99 0.83
C ILE A 45 -22.56 13.98 1.13
N THR A 46 -22.21 15.19 1.60
CA THR A 46 -23.19 16.26 1.86
C THR A 46 -23.88 16.71 0.57
N ILE A 47 -23.14 16.82 -0.54
CA ILE A 47 -23.69 17.18 -1.86
C ILE A 47 -24.72 16.15 -2.33
N ILE A 48 -24.53 14.87 -2.01
CA ILE A 48 -25.47 13.78 -2.32
C ILE A 48 -26.72 13.83 -1.41
N GLY A 49 -26.74 14.70 -0.39
CA GLY A 49 -27.86 14.87 0.54
C GLY A 49 -27.85 13.89 1.71
N VAL A 50 -26.72 13.21 1.94
CA VAL A 50 -26.54 12.27 3.06
C VAL A 50 -25.72 12.94 4.17
N ASN A 51 -25.99 12.61 5.43
CA ASN A 51 -25.18 13.10 6.54
C ASN A 51 -23.78 12.43 6.52
N PRO A 52 -22.66 13.20 6.45
CA PRO A 52 -21.31 12.62 6.39
C PRO A 52 -20.93 11.80 7.61
N PHE A 53 -21.37 12.21 8.80
CA PHE A 53 -21.09 11.47 10.03
C PHE A 53 -21.79 10.12 10.03
N GLU A 54 -23.04 10.04 9.57
CA GLU A 54 -23.74 8.76 9.44
C GLU A 54 -23.08 7.85 8.41
N ALA A 55 -22.66 8.39 7.27
CA ALA A 55 -21.95 7.64 6.24
C ALA A 55 -20.61 7.09 6.74
N TYR A 56 -19.80 7.91 7.41
CA TYR A 56 -18.53 7.45 8.00
C TYR A 56 -18.74 6.44 9.12
N TRP A 57 -19.77 6.64 9.94
CA TRP A 57 -20.12 5.67 10.96
C TRP A 57 -20.59 4.34 10.38
N ALA A 58 -21.31 4.37 9.26
CA ALA A 58 -21.68 3.17 8.52
C ALA A 58 -20.46 2.43 7.96
N LEU A 59 -19.44 3.15 7.45
CA LEU A 59 -18.17 2.52 7.03
C LEU A 59 -17.47 1.83 8.20
N VAL A 60 -17.35 2.50 9.35
CA VAL A 60 -16.72 1.92 10.56
C VAL A 60 -17.49 0.68 11.02
N ARG A 61 -18.83 0.75 11.14
CA ARG A 61 -19.66 -0.42 11.50
C ARG A 61 -19.59 -1.54 10.46
N GLY A 62 -19.41 -1.22 9.19
CA GLY A 62 -19.18 -2.19 8.12
C GLY A 62 -17.86 -2.93 8.30
N MET A 63 -16.84 -2.26 8.81
CA MET A 63 -15.50 -2.82 9.05
C MET A 63 -15.37 -3.58 10.36
N VAL A 64 -15.88 -3.03 11.48
CA VAL A 64 -15.64 -3.56 12.84
C VAL A 64 -16.90 -4.05 13.56
N GLY A 65 -18.05 -4.04 12.91
CA GLY A 65 -19.34 -4.31 13.57
C GLY A 65 -19.54 -5.74 14.08
N ASP A 66 -18.71 -6.69 13.66
CA ASP A 66 -18.66 -8.07 14.18
C ASP A 66 -17.29 -8.71 13.87
N SER A 67 -16.96 -9.81 14.54
CA SER A 67 -15.69 -10.54 14.40
C SER A 67 -15.40 -10.96 12.96
N ASP A 68 -16.41 -11.45 12.23
CA ASP A 68 -16.27 -11.86 10.83
C ASP A 68 -15.97 -10.66 9.91
N ARG A 69 -16.60 -9.51 10.17
CA ARG A 69 -16.36 -8.29 9.41
C ARG A 69 -14.96 -7.76 9.63
N LEU A 70 -14.50 -7.79 10.88
CA LEU A 70 -13.14 -7.40 11.22
C LEU A 70 -12.11 -8.33 10.56
N ALA A 71 -12.29 -9.65 10.69
CA ALA A 71 -11.42 -10.64 10.06
C ALA A 71 -11.38 -10.47 8.54
N SER A 72 -12.53 -10.29 7.89
CA SER A 72 -12.61 -10.07 6.45
C SER A 72 -11.94 -8.75 6.02
N SER A 73 -12.07 -7.70 6.82
CA SER A 73 -11.46 -6.38 6.55
C SER A 73 -9.94 -6.46 6.66
N ILE A 74 -9.44 -7.12 7.71
CA ILE A 74 -8.00 -7.40 7.87
C ILE A 74 -7.51 -8.23 6.68
N ALA A 75 -8.17 -9.34 6.36
CA ALA A 75 -7.78 -10.21 5.25
C ALA A 75 -7.73 -9.47 3.90
N ARG A 76 -8.69 -8.57 3.64
CA ARG A 76 -8.70 -7.72 2.44
C ARG A 76 -7.59 -6.66 2.44
N SER A 77 -7.17 -6.17 3.62
CA SER A 77 -6.10 -5.17 3.73
C SER A 77 -4.69 -5.74 3.56
N VAL A 78 -4.48 -7.02 3.87
CA VAL A 78 -3.17 -7.71 3.77
C VAL A 78 -2.48 -7.49 2.41
N PRO A 79 -3.10 -7.75 1.25
CA PRO A 79 -2.44 -7.56 -0.04
C PRO A 79 -2.05 -6.09 -0.29
N PHE A 80 -2.85 -5.12 0.16
CA PHE A 80 -2.51 -3.70 0.00
C PHE A 80 -1.34 -3.28 0.87
N VAL A 81 -1.26 -3.78 2.11
CA VAL A 81 -0.10 -3.56 2.99
C VAL A 81 1.15 -4.20 2.37
N GLY A 82 1.03 -5.43 1.86
CA GLY A 82 2.10 -6.12 1.13
C GLY A 82 2.61 -5.30 -0.06
N SER A 83 1.71 -4.74 -0.86
CA SER A 83 2.09 -3.87 -1.98
C SER A 83 2.72 -2.57 -1.54
N ALA A 84 2.24 -1.93 -0.47
CA ALA A 84 2.87 -0.74 0.08
C ALA A 84 4.32 -1.01 0.53
N LEU A 85 4.57 -2.17 1.15
CA LEU A 85 5.92 -2.60 1.53
C LEU A 85 6.81 -2.87 0.29
N ALA A 86 6.27 -3.51 -0.74
CA ALA A 86 6.98 -3.74 -2.00
C ALA A 86 7.33 -2.41 -2.71
N LEU A 87 6.40 -1.43 -2.70
CA LEU A 87 6.63 -0.11 -3.26
C LEU A 87 7.68 0.68 -2.47
N ALA A 88 7.68 0.57 -1.14
CA ALA A 88 8.71 1.21 -0.32
C ALA A 88 10.13 0.73 -0.71
N PHE A 89 10.28 -0.56 -1.06
CA PHE A 89 11.53 -1.09 -1.59
C PHE A 89 11.86 -0.52 -2.99
N ALA A 90 10.89 -0.47 -3.89
CA ALA A 90 11.06 0.09 -5.23
C ALA A 90 11.46 1.59 -5.20
N PHE A 91 10.79 2.39 -4.37
CA PHE A 91 11.12 3.81 -4.19
C PHE A 91 12.53 4.01 -3.62
N ARG A 92 13.00 3.11 -2.76
CA ARG A 92 14.39 3.13 -2.27
C ARG A 92 15.41 2.85 -3.39
N ALA A 93 15.01 2.11 -4.42
CA ALA A 93 15.80 1.90 -5.63
C ALA A 93 15.64 3.03 -6.67
N GLY A 94 14.88 4.09 -6.36
CA GLY A 94 14.59 5.19 -7.29
C GLY A 94 13.57 4.84 -8.37
N LEU A 95 12.89 3.69 -8.26
CA LEU A 95 11.86 3.26 -9.20
C LEU A 95 10.50 3.80 -8.75
N PHE A 96 9.85 4.55 -9.62
CA PHE A 96 8.52 5.09 -9.37
C PHE A 96 7.44 4.18 -9.94
N ASN A 97 6.63 3.55 -9.07
CA ASN A 97 5.53 2.66 -9.45
C ASN A 97 4.18 3.26 -9.05
N ILE A 98 3.37 3.66 -10.04
CA ILE A 98 1.96 4.08 -9.85
C ILE A 98 0.98 2.91 -10.07
N GLY A 99 1.36 1.91 -10.87
CA GLY A 99 0.49 0.83 -11.35
C GLY A 99 0.25 -0.32 -10.37
N ALA A 100 0.76 -0.24 -9.14
CA ALA A 100 0.74 -1.30 -8.15
C ALA A 100 -0.62 -1.95 -7.91
N GLU A 101 -1.69 -1.14 -7.88
CA GLU A 101 -3.06 -1.64 -7.72
C GLU A 101 -3.50 -2.49 -8.92
N GLY A 102 -3.11 -2.08 -10.14
CA GLY A 102 -3.33 -2.85 -11.35
C GLY A 102 -2.50 -4.13 -11.40
N GLN A 103 -1.24 -4.10 -10.95
CA GLN A 103 -0.40 -5.29 -10.82
C GLN A 103 -1.02 -6.32 -9.88
N LEU A 104 -1.53 -5.88 -8.72
CA LEU A 104 -2.27 -6.74 -7.79
C LEU A 104 -3.52 -7.34 -8.43
N LEU A 105 -4.31 -6.52 -9.13
CA LEU A 105 -5.57 -6.94 -9.72
C LEU A 105 -5.35 -7.94 -10.87
N VAL A 106 -4.43 -7.64 -11.79
CA VAL A 106 -4.09 -8.53 -12.90
C VAL A 106 -3.41 -9.79 -12.41
N GLY A 107 -2.50 -9.70 -11.44
CA GLY A 107 -1.89 -10.88 -10.82
C GLY A 107 -2.92 -11.77 -10.10
N GLY A 108 -3.91 -11.17 -9.45
CA GLY A 108 -5.03 -11.92 -8.86
C GLY A 108 -5.87 -12.64 -9.93
N ILE A 109 -6.17 -11.96 -11.04
CA ILE A 109 -6.93 -12.54 -12.17
C ILE A 109 -6.14 -13.69 -12.80
N THR A 110 -4.85 -13.53 -13.09
CA THR A 110 -4.05 -14.59 -13.71
C THR A 110 -3.82 -15.77 -12.78
N ALA A 111 -3.65 -15.53 -11.47
CA ALA A 111 -3.60 -16.60 -10.47
C ALA A 111 -4.93 -17.38 -10.40
N ALA A 112 -6.06 -16.68 -10.34
CA ALA A 112 -7.38 -17.31 -10.33
C ALA A 112 -7.66 -18.07 -11.63
N TRP A 113 -7.31 -17.48 -12.77
CA TRP A 113 -7.41 -18.14 -14.07
C TRP A 113 -6.58 -19.41 -14.08
N ALA A 114 -5.30 -19.38 -13.74
CA ALA A 114 -4.44 -20.56 -13.70
C ALA A 114 -4.97 -21.62 -12.72
N GLY A 115 -5.37 -21.23 -11.51
CA GLY A 115 -5.83 -22.16 -10.47
C GLY A 115 -7.20 -22.80 -10.73
N THR A 116 -7.99 -22.27 -11.66
CA THR A 116 -9.31 -22.83 -12.02
C THR A 116 -9.27 -23.81 -13.19
N TRP A 117 -8.10 -24.04 -13.80
CA TRP A 117 -7.95 -25.08 -14.82
C TRP A 117 -8.17 -26.47 -14.23
N SER A 118 -8.90 -27.31 -14.96
CA SER A 118 -9.30 -28.65 -14.50
C SER A 118 -8.13 -29.54 -14.09
N TRP A 119 -7.01 -29.48 -14.82
CA TRP A 119 -5.82 -30.30 -14.54
C TRP A 119 -5.06 -29.87 -13.28
N MET A 120 -5.30 -28.66 -12.73
CA MET A 120 -4.66 -28.22 -11.49
C MET A 120 -5.17 -28.98 -10.25
N LEU A 121 -6.38 -29.56 -10.32
CA LEU A 121 -6.99 -30.34 -9.24
C LEU A 121 -6.32 -31.71 -9.05
N ASP A 122 -5.71 -32.23 -10.12
CA ASP A 122 -5.04 -33.53 -10.12
C ASP A 122 -3.59 -33.43 -9.62
N LEU A 123 -3.04 -32.21 -9.52
CA LEU A 123 -1.68 -31.98 -9.05
C LEU A 123 -1.61 -31.97 -7.52
N PRO A 124 -0.53 -32.50 -6.92
CA PRO A 124 -0.25 -32.30 -5.50
C PRO A 124 -0.15 -30.80 -5.17
N GLY A 125 -0.69 -30.39 -4.02
CA GLY A 125 -0.69 -28.98 -3.60
C GLY A 125 0.70 -28.32 -3.59
N VAL A 126 1.76 -29.10 -3.38
CA VAL A 126 3.16 -28.66 -3.44
C VAL A 126 3.54 -28.11 -4.83
N LEU A 127 2.94 -28.62 -5.91
CA LEU A 127 3.13 -28.11 -7.27
C LEU A 127 2.07 -27.06 -7.64
N THR A 128 0.82 -27.28 -7.22
CA THR A 128 -0.29 -26.38 -7.54
C THR A 128 -0.05 -24.96 -7.00
N ILE A 129 0.42 -24.84 -5.75
CA ILE A 129 0.64 -23.53 -5.11
C ILE A 129 1.72 -22.70 -5.84
N PRO A 130 2.95 -23.21 -6.08
CA PRO A 130 3.97 -22.45 -6.83
C PRO A 130 3.54 -22.04 -8.23
N ILE A 131 2.81 -22.89 -8.96
CA ILE A 131 2.34 -22.58 -10.32
C ILE A 131 1.37 -21.40 -10.30
N ILE A 132 0.39 -21.42 -9.38
CA ILE A 132 -0.59 -20.33 -9.23
C ILE A 132 0.10 -19.02 -8.82
N LEU A 133 1.04 -19.10 -7.86
CA LEU A 133 1.82 -17.94 -7.44
C LEU A 133 2.66 -17.37 -8.58
N PHE A 134 3.29 -18.23 -9.39
CA PHE A 134 4.07 -17.80 -10.54
C PHE A 134 3.20 -17.17 -11.63
N ALA A 135 2.05 -17.77 -11.94
CA ALA A 135 1.09 -17.19 -12.89
C ALA A 135 0.59 -15.81 -12.42
N GLY A 136 0.35 -15.65 -11.12
CA GLY A 136 0.00 -14.36 -10.53
C GLY A 136 1.11 -13.32 -10.63
N ALA A 137 2.33 -13.70 -10.21
CA ALA A 137 3.50 -12.83 -10.30
C ALA A 137 3.80 -12.43 -11.75
N PHE A 138 3.70 -13.36 -12.69
CA PHE A 138 3.92 -13.11 -14.11
C PHE A 138 2.84 -12.20 -14.71
N GLY A 139 1.57 -12.40 -14.36
CA GLY A 139 0.49 -11.53 -14.79
C GLY A 139 0.66 -10.09 -14.30
N GLY A 140 1.00 -9.93 -13.01
CA GLY A 140 1.33 -8.61 -12.45
C GLY A 140 2.55 -7.98 -13.11
N PHE A 141 3.60 -8.76 -13.38
CA PHE A 141 4.80 -8.30 -14.10
C PHE A 141 4.50 -7.82 -15.53
N VAL A 142 3.66 -8.56 -16.27
CA VAL A 142 3.27 -8.17 -17.64
C VAL A 142 2.43 -6.90 -17.66
N TRP A 143 1.66 -6.63 -16.60
CA TRP A 143 0.87 -5.40 -16.48
C TRP A 143 1.73 -4.14 -16.36
N GLY A 144 2.91 -4.24 -15.75
CA GLY A 144 3.87 -3.13 -15.60
C GLY A 144 4.17 -2.82 -14.16
#